data_AF-A0A7C4MJ82-F1
#
_entry.id   AF-A0A7C4MJ82-F1
#
_cell.length_a   1.000
_cell.length_b   1.000
_cell.length_c   1.000
_cell.angle_alpha   90.00
_cell.angle_beta   90.00
_cell.angle_gamma   90.00
#
_symmetry.space_group_name_H-M   'P 1'
#
loop_
_entity.id
_entity.type
_entity.pdbx_description
1 polymer ?
#
loop_
_entity_poly.entity_id
_entity_poly.type
_entity_poly.pdbx_seq_one_letter_code
_entity_poly.pdbx_strand_id
1 'polypeptide(L)'
;MNLFKLFKDFLRGFCQGLRENAVSLIELECAEYENIFALLVVGGLVGIPSPPTTLTIRILPLLEREMKVMSSITLNLDDLFGRIVGYFEV
;
A
#
# COMPACT_ATOMS: atom_id res chain seq x y z
N MET A 1 -46.19 4.27 3.40
CA MET A 1 -44.77 4.01 3.09
C MET A 1 -44.62 2.50 2.91
N ASN A 2 -44.35 2.02 1.69
CA ASN A 2 -44.50 0.60 1.37
C ASN A 2 -43.39 -0.24 2.01
N LEU A 3 -43.74 -1.08 2.98
CA LEU A 3 -42.86 -2.02 3.70
C LEU A 3 -41.97 -2.86 2.76
N PHE A 4 -42.49 -3.17 1.57
CA PHE A 4 -41.77 -3.91 0.54
C PHE A 4 -40.61 -3.14 -0.09
N LYS A 5 -40.70 -1.80 -0.23
CA LYS A 5 -39.58 -0.98 -0.70
C LYS A 5 -38.47 -0.95 0.35
N LEU A 6 -38.84 -0.78 1.62
CA LEU A 6 -37.90 -0.79 2.73
C LEU A 6 -37.09 -2.10 2.79
N PHE A 7 -37.75 -3.25 2.61
CA PHE A 7 -37.09 -4.55 2.61
C PHE A 7 -36.15 -4.74 1.40
N LYS A 8 -36.56 -4.26 0.21
CA LYS A 8 -35.72 -4.30 -0.99
C LYS A 8 -34.48 -3.39 -0.86
N ASP A 9 -34.67 -2.21 -0.29
CA ASP A 9 -33.58 -1.26 -0.06
C ASP A 9 -32.63 -1.76 1.03
N PHE A 10 -33.15 -2.41 2.07
CA PHE A 10 -32.36 -3.10 3.09
C PHE A 10 -31.53 -4.25 2.51
N LEU A 11 -32.14 -5.14 1.69
CA LEU A 11 -31.41 -6.22 1.02
C LEU A 11 -30.32 -5.69 0.07
N ARG A 12 -30.58 -4.59 -0.64
CA ARG A 12 -29.57 -3.94 -1.49
C ARG A 12 -28.41 -3.39 -0.68
N GLY A 13 -28.69 -2.65 0.40
CA GLY A 13 -27.66 -2.13 1.29
C GLY A 13 -26.83 -3.26 1.93
N PHE A 14 -27.48 -4.36 2.33
CA PHE A 14 -26.80 -5.52 2.90
C PHE A 14 -25.90 -6.24 1.88
N CYS A 15 -26.38 -6.52 0.66
CA CYS A 15 -25.57 -7.12 -0.39
C CYS A 15 -24.41 -6.21 -0.81
N GLN A 16 -24.63 -4.90 -0.83
CA GLN A 16 -23.59 -3.93 -1.14
C GLN A 16 -22.51 -3.89 -0.05
N GLY A 17 -22.90 -3.83 1.23
CA GLY A 17 -21.96 -3.88 2.35
C GLY A 17 -21.16 -5.18 2.39
N LEU A 18 -21.76 -6.33 2.09
CA LEU A 18 -21.03 -7.60 1.96
C LEU A 18 -19.98 -7.56 0.85
N ARG A 19 -20.33 -6.99 -0.30
CA ARG A 19 -19.41 -6.83 -1.43
C ARG A 19 -18.26 -5.88 -1.08
N GLU A 20 -18.57 -4.74 -0.48
CA GLU A 20 -17.57 -3.74 -0.08
C GLU A 20 -16.59 -4.32 0.95
N ASN A 21 -17.07 -5.09 1.93
CA ASN A 21 -16.20 -5.78 2.87
C ASN A 21 -15.29 -6.82 2.19
N ALA A 22 -15.82 -7.61 1.25
CA ALA A 22 -15.02 -8.61 0.53
C ALA A 22 -13.95 -7.96 -0.35
N VAL A 23 -14.27 -6.84 -1.03
CA VAL A 23 -13.30 -6.09 -1.84
C VAL A 23 -12.22 -5.48 -0.96
N SER A 24 -12.61 -4.82 0.13
CA SER A 24 -11.66 -4.22 1.09
C SER A 24 -10.69 -5.24 1.67
N LEU A 25 -11.16 -6.47 1.97
CA LEU A 25 -10.30 -7.54 2.46
C LEU A 25 -9.23 -7.92 1.42
N ILE A 26 -9.62 -8.09 0.15
CA ILE A 26 -8.70 -8.43 -0.93
C ILE A 26 -7.70 -7.29 -1.17
N GLU A 27 -8.14 -6.03 -1.08
CA GLU A 27 -7.26 -4.87 -1.20
C GLU A 27 -6.20 -4.84 -0.09
N LEU A 28 -6.59 -5.15 1.15
CA LEU A 28 -5.66 -5.29 2.27
C LEU A 28 -4.65 -6.43 2.05
N GLU A 29 -5.13 -7.62 1.67
CA GLU A 29 -4.24 -8.76 1.38
C GLU A 29 -3.24 -8.41 0.27
N CYS A 30 -3.70 -7.73 -0.78
CA CYS A 30 -2.83 -7.30 -1.88
C CYS A 30 -1.74 -6.35 -1.39
N ALA A 31 -2.08 -5.37 -0.54
CA ALA A 31 -1.12 -4.46 0.06
C ALA A 31 -0.11 -5.18 0.98
N GLU A 32 -0.56 -6.19 1.74
CA GLU A 32 0.34 -7.03 2.54
C GLU A 32 1.32 -7.81 1.67
N TYR A 33 0.86 -8.39 0.55
CA TYR A 33 1.72 -9.08 -0.41
C TYR A 33 2.73 -8.14 -1.07
N GLU A 34 2.34 -6.91 -1.43
CA GLU A 34 3.25 -5.90 -1.97
C GLU A 34 4.35 -5.53 -0.95
N ASN A 35 4.00 -5.39 0.33
CA ASN A 35 4.98 -5.14 1.40
C ASN A 35 5.95 -6.31 1.59
N ILE A 36 5.45 -7.55 1.60
CA ILE A 36 6.31 -8.74 1.68
C ILE A 36 7.21 -8.83 0.45
N PHE A 37 6.68 -8.57 -0.74
CA PHE A 37 7.45 -8.54 -1.98
C PHE A 37 8.59 -7.53 -1.90
N ALA A 38 8.33 -6.33 -1.39
CA ALA A 38 9.38 -5.33 -1.18
C ALA A 38 10.46 -5.78 -0.21
N LEU A 39 10.08 -6.46 0.89
CA LEU A 39 11.03 -7.05 1.82
C LEU A 39 11.85 -8.18 1.19
N LEU A 40 11.26 -9.01 0.33
CA LEU A 40 12.01 -10.08 -0.36
C LEU A 40 13.03 -9.50 -1.35
N VAL A 41 12.68 -8.39 -2.00
CA VAL A 41 13.52 -7.77 -3.02
C VAL A 41 14.63 -6.91 -2.41
N VAL A 42 14.28 -6.07 -1.44
CA VAL A 42 15.17 -5.05 -0.86
C VAL A 42 15.70 -5.46 0.52
N GLY A 43 15.03 -6.38 1.23
CA GLY A 43 15.38 -6.76 2.60
C GLY A 43 16.77 -7.40 2.73
N GLY A 44 17.30 -8.02 1.67
CA GLY A 44 18.69 -8.48 1.62
C GLY A 44 19.70 -7.35 1.82
N LEU A 45 19.36 -6.11 1.41
CA LEU A 45 20.18 -4.92 1.62
C LEU A 45 20.11 -4.40 3.06
N VAL A 46 19.11 -4.82 3.83
CA VAL A 46 18.87 -4.41 5.23
C VAL A 46 19.26 -5.54 6.21
N GLY A 47 19.86 -6.62 5.72
CA GLY A 47 20.32 -7.75 6.54
C GLY A 47 19.23 -8.77 6.89
N ILE A 48 18.05 -8.68 6.26
CA ILE A 48 17.01 -9.71 6.33
C ILE A 48 17.40 -10.83 5.36
N PRO A 49 17.29 -12.13 5.75
CA PRO A 49 17.60 -13.24 4.86
C PRO A 49 16.69 -13.18 3.62
N SER A 50 17.27 -12.77 2.49
CA SER A 50 16.56 -12.65 1.22
C SER A 50 16.69 -13.94 0.41
N PRO A 51 15.71 -14.23 -0.47
CA PRO A 51 15.81 -15.32 -1.43
C PRO A 51 17.08 -15.19 -2.30
N PRO A 52 17.50 -16.28 -2.99
CA PRO A 52 18.71 -16.27 -3.82
C PRO A 52 18.76 -15.05 -4.75
N THR A 53 19.87 -14.32 -4.75
CA THR A 53 20.03 -13.02 -5.43
C THR A 53 19.65 -13.06 -6.91
N THR A 54 19.89 -14.18 -7.60
CA THR A 54 19.47 -14.41 -8.99
C THR A 54 17.98 -14.25 -9.20
N LEU A 55 17.15 -14.73 -8.26
CA LEU A 55 15.70 -14.58 -8.33
C LEU A 55 15.31 -13.14 -8.04
N THR A 56 15.89 -12.54 -7.01
CA THR A 56 15.64 -11.15 -6.62
C THR A 56 15.89 -10.17 -7.77
N ILE A 57 16.99 -10.29 -8.50
CA ILE A 57 17.30 -9.42 -9.63
C ILE A 57 16.28 -9.57 -10.78
N ARG A 58 15.76 -10.78 -11.00
CA ARG A 58 14.77 -11.03 -12.06
C ARG A 58 13.41 -10.43 -11.76
N ILE A 59 13.01 -10.41 -10.48
CA ILE A 59 11.73 -9.86 -10.04
C ILE A 59 11.81 -8.37 -9.69
N LEU A 60 13.02 -7.83 -9.46
CA LEU A 60 13.27 -6.42 -9.14
C LEU A 60 12.53 -5.41 -10.06
N PRO A 61 12.43 -5.61 -11.39
CA PRO A 61 11.73 -4.67 -12.27
C PRO A 61 10.24 -4.51 -11.93
N LEU A 62 9.62 -5.48 -11.26
CA LEU A 62 8.23 -5.39 -10.84
C LEU A 62 8.02 -4.36 -9.71
N LEU A 63 9.09 -3.97 -9.01
CA LEU A 63 9.06 -2.94 -7.95
C LEU A 63 9.37 -1.53 -8.47
N GLU A 64 9.47 -1.34 -9.79
CA GLU A 64 9.91 -0.07 -10.39
C GLU A 64 9.08 1.13 -9.92
N ARG A 65 7.75 0.98 -9.86
CA ARG A 65 6.84 2.06 -9.49
C ARG A 65 7.11 2.50 -8.05
N GLU A 66 7.25 1.57 -7.14
CA GLU A 66 7.42 1.81 -5.70
C GLU A 66 8.80 2.40 -5.44
N MET A 67 9.84 1.98 -6.18
CA MET A 67 11.15 2.63 -6.17
C MET A 67 11.07 4.10 -6.62
N LYS A 68 10.28 4.40 -7.66
CA LYS A 68 10.08 5.79 -8.13
C LYS A 68 9.35 6.62 -7.07
N VAL A 69 8.33 6.06 -6.42
CA VAL A 69 7.61 6.74 -5.32
C VAL A 69 8.56 7.00 -4.15
N MET A 70 9.31 6.00 -3.69
CA MET A 70 10.32 6.17 -2.63
C MET A 70 11.35 7.23 -3.00
N SER A 71 11.89 7.20 -4.23
CA SER A 71 12.86 8.20 -4.70
C SER A 71 12.25 9.61 -4.73
N SER A 72 10.98 9.75 -5.11
CA SER A 72 10.31 11.05 -5.11
C SER A 72 10.13 11.61 -3.70
N ILE A 73 9.83 10.75 -2.71
CA ILE A 73 9.78 11.14 -1.30
C ILE A 73 11.16 11.61 -0.84
N THR A 74 12.22 10.85 -1.15
CA THR A 74 13.60 11.23 -0.78
C THR A 74 14.00 12.59 -1.35
N LEU A 75 13.66 12.88 -2.61
CA LEU A 75 13.97 14.18 -3.22
C LEU A 75 13.21 15.34 -2.56
N ASN A 76 12.01 15.09 -2.06
CA ASN A 76 11.20 16.11 -1.39
C ASN A 76 11.47 16.22 0.12
N LEU A 77 12.25 15.30 0.71
CA LEU A 77 12.61 15.36 2.13
C LEU A 77 13.42 16.61 2.44
N ASP A 78 14.29 17.06 1.54
CA ASP A 78 15.10 18.26 1.74
C ASP A 78 14.24 19.53 1.97
N ASP A 79 13.12 19.65 1.24
CA ASP A 79 12.15 20.74 1.41
C ASP A 79 11.37 20.61 2.73
N LEU A 80 10.98 19.38 3.08
CA LEU A 80 10.22 19.11 4.30
C LEU A 80 11.07 19.31 5.58
N PHE A 81 12.33 18.86 5.57
CA PHE A 81 13.29 19.15 6.63
C PHE A 81 13.62 20.65 6.69
N GLY A 82 13.79 21.32 5.55
CA GLY A 82 13.98 22.77 5.50
C GLY A 82 12.82 23.53 6.18
N ARG A 83 11.57 23.13 5.92
CA ARG A 83 10.39 23.71 6.58
C ARG A 83 10.37 23.44 8.07
N ILE A 84 10.67 22.20 8.50
CA ILE A 84 10.70 21.82 9.93
C ILE A 84 11.78 22.62 10.68
N VAL A 85 12.99 22.71 10.13
CA VAL A 85 14.08 23.50 10.72
C VAL A 85 13.72 24.97 10.80
N GLY A 86 13.06 25.52 9.78
CA GLY A 86 12.55 26.90 9.79
C GLY A 86 11.48 27.19 10.84
N TYR A 87 10.76 26.18 11.35
CA TYR A 87 9.85 26.34 12.51
C TYR A 87 10.58 26.36 13.86
N PHE A 88 11.81 25.84 13.92
CA PHE A 88 12.62 25.80 15.14
C PHE A 88 13.58 26.98 15.30
N GLU A 89 13.74 27.83 14.28
CA GLU A 89 14.41 29.14 14.40
C GLU A 89 13.45 30.18 15.03
N VAL A 90 13.21 30.02 16.33
CA VAL A 90 12.79 31.08 17.28
C VAL A 90 13.70 31.02 18.49
#